data_AF-A0A542GBC4-F1
#
_entry.id   AF-A0A542GBC4-F1
#
_cell.length_a   1.000
_cell.length_b   1.000
_cell.length_c   1.000
_cell.angle_alpha   90.00
_cell.angle_beta   90.00
_cell.angle_gamma   90.00
#
_symmetry.space_group_name_H-M   'P 1'
#
loop_
_entity.id
_entity.type
_entity.pdbx_description
1 polymer ?
#
loop_
_entity_poly.entity_id
_entity_poly.type
_entity_poly.pdbx_seq_one_letter_code
_entity_poly.pdbx_strand_id
1 'polypeptide(L)'
;MTVDDTFGRLDDDDYPAYTMGRAAEMLGTTQGFLRAIGEARLITPLRSEGGHRRYSRYQLRIAARARELVDHGTPIEAACRIIILEDQLEEAQRLNAEHRRPATPHPASV
;
A
#
# COMPACT_ATOMS: atom_id res chain seq x y z
N MET A 1 -15.12 -4.49 26.50
CA MET A 1 -14.33 -5.03 25.38
C MET A 1 -14.57 -6.53 25.33
N THR A 2 -15.43 -6.97 24.41
CA THR A 2 -15.71 -8.39 24.17
C THR A 2 -14.57 -8.99 23.33
N VAL A 3 -14.25 -10.25 23.62
CA VAL A 3 -13.13 -11.02 23.03
C VAL A 3 -13.21 -11.11 21.49
N ASP A 4 -14.37 -10.81 20.91
CA ASP A 4 -14.68 -10.77 19.47
C ASP A 4 -13.90 -9.69 18.68
N ASP A 5 -13.61 -8.55 19.31
CA ASP A 5 -12.92 -7.39 18.68
C ASP A 5 -11.39 -7.61 18.53
N THR A 6 -10.86 -8.65 19.18
CA THR A 6 -9.42 -8.94 19.17
C THR A 6 -9.01 -9.73 17.92
N PHE A 7 -9.92 -10.54 17.37
CA PHE A 7 -9.68 -11.34 16.17
C PHE A 7 -9.89 -10.55 14.87
N GLY A 8 -10.78 -9.53 14.85
CA GLY A 8 -10.95 -8.65 13.69
C GLY A 8 -9.67 -7.89 13.31
N ARG A 9 -8.84 -7.55 14.30
CA ARG A 9 -7.51 -6.92 14.07
C ARG A 9 -6.49 -7.85 13.40
N LEU A 10 -6.71 -9.16 13.40
CA LEU A 10 -5.83 -10.12 12.71
C LEU A 10 -6.09 -10.16 11.21
N ASP A 11 -7.30 -9.81 10.78
CA ASP A 11 -7.70 -9.72 9.37
C ASP A 11 -7.65 -8.29 8.82
N ASP A 12 -7.40 -7.32 9.70
CA ASP A 12 -7.12 -5.93 9.32
C ASP A 12 -5.77 -5.86 8.58
N ASP A 13 -5.85 -5.69 7.27
CA ASP A 13 -4.69 -5.59 6.38
C ASP A 13 -3.82 -4.35 6.64
N ASP A 14 -4.37 -3.33 7.31
CA ASP A 14 -3.69 -2.10 7.69
C ASP A 14 -3.10 -2.16 9.11
N TYR A 15 -3.41 -3.21 9.88
CA TYR A 15 -2.83 -3.39 11.20
C TYR A 15 -1.30 -3.62 11.12
N PRO A 16 -0.47 -2.78 11.77
CA PRO A 16 0.99 -2.80 11.58
C PRO A 16 1.68 -3.86 12.45
N ALA A 17 1.40 -5.13 12.15
CA ALA A 17 1.86 -6.28 12.92
C ALA A 17 3.34 -6.63 12.72
N TYR A 18 3.93 -6.28 11.57
CA TYR A 18 5.23 -6.81 11.15
C TYR A 18 6.38 -5.87 11.51
N THR A 19 7.42 -6.41 12.14
CA THR A 19 8.68 -5.68 12.37
C THR A 19 9.52 -5.62 11.11
N MET A 20 10.47 -4.68 11.06
CA MET A 20 11.44 -4.52 9.98
C MET A 20 12.12 -5.83 9.55
N GLY A 21 12.66 -6.59 10.51
CA GLY A 21 13.37 -7.84 10.23
C GLY A 21 12.44 -8.90 9.66
N ARG A 22 11.24 -9.05 10.26
CA ARG A 22 10.26 -10.03 9.80
C ARG A 22 9.71 -9.68 8.41
N ALA A 23 9.47 -8.40 8.15
CA ALA A 23 9.06 -7.91 6.83
C ALA A 23 10.11 -8.22 5.76
N ALA A 24 11.39 -7.96 6.05
CA ALA A 24 12.48 -8.24 5.13
C ALA A 24 12.61 -9.75 4.82
N GLU A 25 12.53 -10.58 5.85
CA GLU A 25 12.55 -12.04 5.72
C GLU A 25 11.38 -12.56 4.86
N MET A 26 10.15 -12.12 5.15
CA MET A 26 8.95 -12.55 4.42
C MET A 26 8.99 -12.17 2.94
N LEU A 27 9.62 -11.04 2.62
CA LEU A 27 9.74 -10.54 1.25
C LEU A 27 11.01 -11.03 0.53
N GLY A 28 11.85 -11.85 1.18
CA GLY A 28 13.12 -12.30 0.61
C GLY A 28 14.05 -11.15 0.24
N THR A 29 14.02 -10.06 1.02
CA THR A 29 14.75 -8.81 0.73
C THR A 29 15.58 -8.37 1.94
N THR A 30 16.30 -7.26 1.79
CA THR A 30 17.11 -6.68 2.87
C THR A 30 16.33 -5.64 3.67
N GLN A 31 16.76 -5.41 4.91
CA GLN A 31 16.27 -4.25 5.65
C GLN A 31 16.65 -2.92 4.97
N GLY A 32 17.76 -2.89 4.23
CA GLY A 32 18.16 -1.71 3.44
C GLY A 32 17.12 -1.36 2.38
N PHE A 33 16.61 -2.36 1.67
CA PHE A 33 15.56 -2.18 0.67
C PHE A 33 14.29 -1.55 1.27
N LEU A 34 13.80 -2.08 2.39
CA LEU A 34 12.61 -1.54 3.08
C LEU A 34 12.83 -0.11 3.64
N ARG A 35 14.07 0.28 3.93
CA ARG A 35 14.40 1.67 4.28
C ARG A 35 14.35 2.56 3.04
N ALA A 36 14.98 2.12 1.95
CA ALA A 36 15.05 2.87 0.70
C ALA A 36 13.66 3.16 0.11
N ILE A 37 12.77 2.16 0.03
CA ILE A 37 11.39 2.41 -0.44
C ILE A 37 10.60 3.34 0.49
N GLY A 38 10.91 3.34 1.79
CA GLY A 38 10.32 4.27 2.75
C GLY A 38 10.86 5.70 2.61
N GLU A 39 12.13 5.85 2.25
CA GLU A 39 12.76 7.15 1.95
C GLU A 39 12.20 7.73 0.65
N ALA A 40 11.98 6.88 -0.36
CA ALA A 40 11.27 7.20 -1.60
C ALA A 40 9.76 7.43 -1.41
N ARG A 41 9.25 7.38 -0.16
CA ARG A 41 7.86 7.61 0.24
C ARG A 41 6.83 6.68 -0.40
N LEU A 42 7.25 5.52 -0.91
CA LEU A 42 6.33 4.52 -1.40
C LEU A 42 5.47 3.94 -0.27
N ILE A 43 6.06 3.76 0.91
CA ILE A 43 5.36 3.32 2.12
C ILE A 43 5.77 4.18 3.32
N THR A 44 4.81 4.48 4.20
CA THR A 44 5.05 5.19 5.46
C THR A 44 4.73 4.27 6.63
N PRO A 45 5.71 3.54 7.18
CA PRO A 45 5.47 2.61 8.28
C PRO A 45 5.13 3.36 9.57
N LEU A 46 4.22 2.78 10.36
CA LEU A 46 3.98 3.25 11.72
C LEU A 46 5.25 3.05 12.55
N ARG A 47 5.47 3.89 13.56
CA ARG A 47 6.49 3.65 14.58
C ARG A 47 5.82 3.20 15.87
N SER A 48 6.31 2.11 16.44
CA SER A 48 5.94 1.73 17.81
C SER A 48 6.44 2.78 18.81
N GLU A 49 5.98 2.71 20.06
CA GLU A 49 6.48 3.57 21.15
C GLU A 49 8.02 3.53 21.28
N GLY A 50 8.64 2.36 21.11
CA GLY A 50 10.10 2.20 21.08
C GLY A 50 10.80 2.69 19.79
N GLY A 51 10.10 3.38 18.89
CA GLY A 51 10.65 3.96 17.66
C GLY A 51 10.88 3.00 16.48
N HIS A 52 10.65 1.70 16.67
CA HIS A 52 10.79 0.69 15.62
C HIS A 52 9.71 0.81 14.54
N ARG A 53 10.12 0.66 13.27
CA ARG A 53 9.20 0.61 12.14
C ARG A 53 8.31 -0.63 12.21
N ARG A 54 7.03 -0.42 11.97
CA ARG A 54 5.97 -1.43 11.95
C ARG A 54 5.23 -1.33 10.63
N TYR A 55 5.02 -2.49 10.01
CA TYR A 55 4.47 -2.62 8.67
C TYR A 55 3.16 -3.39 8.73
N SER A 56 2.18 -2.95 7.93
CA SER A 56 0.94 -3.68 7.72
C SER A 56 1.05 -4.67 6.57
N ARG A 57 0.10 -5.60 6.42
CA ARG A 57 0.11 -6.54 5.27
C ARG A 57 -0.02 -5.79 3.96
N TYR A 58 -0.88 -4.77 3.91
CA TYR A 58 -1.02 -3.89 2.74
C TYR A 58 0.33 -3.29 2.32
N GLN A 59 1.08 -2.75 3.28
CA GLN A 59 2.42 -2.19 3.00
C GLN A 59 3.42 -3.24 2.51
N LEU A 60 3.35 -4.49 3.00
CA LEU A 60 4.19 -5.57 2.49
C LEU A 60 3.82 -5.96 1.06
N ARG A 61 2.54 -5.94 0.68
CA ARG A 61 2.10 -6.17 -0.71
C ARG A 61 2.66 -5.12 -1.66
N ILE A 62 2.63 -3.85 -1.27
CA ILE A 62 3.26 -2.76 -2.06
C ILE A 62 4.78 -2.97 -2.17
N ALA A 63 5.44 -3.31 -1.06
CA ALA A 63 6.88 -3.55 -1.06
C ALA A 63 7.28 -4.75 -1.94
N ALA A 64 6.44 -5.79 -2.02
CA ALA A 64 6.64 -6.92 -2.92
C ALA A 64 6.62 -6.50 -4.39
N ARG A 65 5.64 -5.70 -4.82
CA ARG A 65 5.57 -5.15 -6.18
C ARG A 65 6.80 -4.30 -6.52
N ALA A 66 7.26 -3.47 -5.59
CA ALA A 66 8.49 -2.70 -5.77
C ALA A 66 9.73 -3.60 -5.92
N ARG A 67 9.75 -4.72 -5.17
CA ARG A 67 10.83 -5.69 -5.23
C ARG A 67 10.90 -6.37 -6.59
N GLU A 68 9.77 -6.78 -7.14
CA GLU A 68 9.68 -7.39 -8.47
C GLU A 68 10.24 -6.46 -9.56
N LEU A 69 9.84 -5.19 -9.57
CA LEU A 69 10.37 -4.21 -10.54
C LEU A 69 11.89 -4.05 -10.43
N VAL A 70 12.40 -4.03 -9.19
CA VAL A 70 13.84 -3.90 -8.92
C VAL A 70 14.60 -5.15 -9.34
N ASP A 71 14.04 -6.33 -9.13
CA ASP A 71 14.61 -7.60 -9.59
C ASP A 71 14.67 -7.70 -11.12
N HIS A 72 13.77 -7.01 -11.82
CA HIS A 72 13.83 -6.82 -13.27
C HIS A 72 14.80 -5.71 -13.73
N GLY A 73 15.59 -5.13 -12.82
CA GLY A 73 16.62 -4.13 -13.13
C GLY A 73 16.16 -2.68 -13.06
N THR A 74 14.93 -2.43 -12.57
CA THR A 74 14.45 -1.06 -12.37
C THR A 74 15.11 -0.43 -11.15
N PRO A 75 15.67 0.80 -11.23
CA PRO A 75 16.14 1.51 -10.05
C PRO A 75 15.03 1.70 -9.01
N ILE A 76 15.35 1.61 -7.71
CA ILE A 76 14.37 1.70 -6.61
C ILE A 76 13.49 2.95 -6.71
N GLU A 77 14.10 4.12 -6.95
CA GLU A 77 13.37 5.39 -7.11
C GLU A 77 12.38 5.34 -8.27
N ALA A 78 12.78 4.73 -9.39
CA ALA A 78 11.91 4.57 -10.55
C ALA A 78 10.78 3.58 -10.26
N ALA A 79 11.06 2.45 -9.62
CA ALA A 79 10.05 1.47 -9.20
C ALA A 79 9.00 2.09 -8.26
N CYS A 80 9.45 2.88 -7.27
CA CYS A 80 8.57 3.59 -6.35
C CYS A 80 7.68 4.59 -7.10
N ARG A 81 8.27 5.37 -8.01
CA ARG A 81 7.53 6.35 -8.80
C ARG A 81 6.51 5.70 -9.74
N ILE A 82 6.85 4.57 -10.36
CA ILE A 82 5.94 3.80 -11.21
C ILE A 82 4.71 3.39 -10.42
N ILE A 83 4.91 2.74 -9.26
CA ILE A 83 3.80 2.25 -8.43
C ILE A 83 2.89 3.41 -7.98
N ILE A 84 3.47 4.51 -7.50
CA ILE A 84 2.70 5.70 -7.09
C ILE A 84 1.84 6.22 -8.24
N LEU A 85 2.39 6.28 -9.46
CA LEU A 85 1.66 6.76 -10.63
C LEU A 85 0.56 5.77 -11.07
N GLU A 86 0.82 4.47 -10.98
CA GLU A 86 -0.17 3.44 -11.30
C GLU A 86 -1.36 3.52 -10.32
N ASP A 87 -1.10 3.68 -9.02
CA ASP A 87 -2.16 3.82 -8.01
C ASP A 87 -2.96 5.13 -8.21
N GLN A 88 -2.29 6.23 -8.54
CA GLN A 88 -2.95 7.51 -8.89
C GLN A 88 -3.81 7.40 -10.15
N LEU A 89 -3.33 6.65 -11.15
CA LEU A 89 -4.05 6.43 -12.40
C LEU A 89 -5.32 5.59 -12.17
N GLU A 90 -5.22 4.53 -11.37
CA GLU A 90 -6.36 3.69 -11.01
C GLU A 90 -7.44 4.50 -10.28
N GLU A 91 -7.06 5.32 -9.29
CA GLU A 91 -7.99 6.17 -8.56
C GLU A 91 -8.65 7.22 -9.49
N ALA A 92 -7.87 7.86 -10.36
CA ALA A 92 -8.42 8.82 -11.34
C ALA A 92 -9.41 8.14 -12.30
N GLN A 93 -9.11 6.92 -12.76
CA GLN A 93 -10.01 6.15 -13.62
C GLN A 93 -11.31 5.78 -12.90
N ARG A 94 -11.22 5.37 -11.62
CA ARG A 94 -12.38 5.07 -10.79
C ARG A 94 -13.29 6.28 -10.63
N LEU A 95 -12.74 7.43 -10.22
CA LEU A 95 -13.51 8.68 -10.06
C LEU A 95 -14.17 9.10 -11.38
N ASN A 96 -13.45 9.01 -12.51
CA ASN A 96 -14.01 9.31 -13.82
C ASN A 96 -15.18 8.37 -14.18
N ALA A 97 -15.08 7.08 -13.86
CA ALA A 97 -16.15 6.12 -14.09
C ALA A 97 -17.39 6.42 -13.22
N GLU A 98 -17.19 6.83 -11.97
CA GLU A 98 -18.27 7.26 -11.08
C GLU A 98 -18.96 8.54 -11.59
N HIS A 99 -18.21 9.52 -12.08
CA HIS A 99 -18.77 10.73 -12.70
C HIS A 99 -19.46 10.48 -14.05
N ARG A 100 -19.04 9.47 -14.81
CA ARG A 100 -19.64 9.12 -16.11
C ARG A 100 -20.91 8.28 -15.98
N ARG A 101 -21.27 7.81 -14.77
CA ARG A 101 -22.60 7.23 -14.52
C ARG A 101 -23.62 8.36 -14.69
N PRO A 102 -24.51 8.28 -15.70
CA PRO A 102 -25.41 9.38 -16.01
C PRO A 102 -26.31 9.65 -14.80
N ALA A 103 -26.34 10.90 -14.35
CA ALA A 103 -27.50 11.41 -13.63
C ALA A 103 -28.72 11.10 -14.51
N THR A 104 -29.66 10.32 -13.97
CA THR A 104 -30.88 9.89 -14.62
C THR A 104 -31.43 11.00 -15.53
N PRO A 105 -31.62 10.77 -16.84
CA PRO A 105 -32.14 11.81 -17.71
C PRO A 105 -33.49 12.23 -17.17
N HIS A 106 -33.58 13.50 -16.76
CA HIS A 106 -34.82 14.13 -16.37
C HIS A 106 -35.78 14.02 -17.57
N PRO A 107 -36.92 13.30 -17.46
CA PRO A 107 -37.83 13.21 -18.59
C PRO A 107 -38.33 14.62 -18.88
N ALA A 108 -38.00 15.14 -20.05
CA ALA A 108 -38.55 16.39 -20.54
C ALA A 108 -40.07 16.21 -20.68
N SER A 109 -40.82 16.84 -19.79
CA SER A 109 -42.28 16.91 -19.84
C SER A 109 -42.70 17.72 -21.07
N VAL A 110 -43.50 17.09 -21.94
CA VAL A 110 -44.30 17.73 -22.99
C VAL A 110 -45.68 18.04 -22.43
#